data_AF-A0A7S1H1L5-F1
#
_entry.id   AF-A0A7S1H1L5-F1
#
_cell.length_a   1.000
_cell.length_b   1.000
_cell.length_c   1.000
_cell.angle_alpha   90.00
_cell.angle_beta   90.00
_cell.angle_gamma   90.00
#
_symmetry.space_group_name_H-M   'P 1'
#
loop_
_entity.id
_entity.type
_entity.pdbx_description
1 polymer ?
#
loop_
_entity_poly.entity_id
_entity_poly.type
_entity_poly.pdbx_seq_one_letter_code
_entity_poly.pdbx_strand_id
1 'polypeptide(L)'
;KPKVELSAGGISLSVLIRIQGMPEPTILRVGDAQVSVEHLPPVHLNVFLDQDYPAGQRPRFEVECLWLSRRHLSDACRGLDEESEAMGEGNCVLLSWVAWIQGQSAEALGLEGEIEVHDEDQADGEGCDERAKGRGCG
;
A
#
# COMPACT_ATOMS: atom_id res chain seq x y z
N LYS A 1 -3.82 7.21 -13.65
CA LYS A 1 -4.12 6.15 -14.66
C LYS A 1 -3.17 4.99 -14.38
N PRO A 2 -3.63 3.73 -14.36
CA PRO A 2 -2.74 2.59 -14.15
C PRO A 2 -1.70 2.53 -15.27
N LYS A 3 -0.46 2.18 -14.91
CA LYS A 3 0.64 1.93 -15.84
C LYS A 3 0.79 0.41 -15.97
N VAL A 4 0.87 -0.08 -17.20
CA VAL A 4 1.02 -1.52 -17.49
C VAL A 4 2.26 -1.72 -18.34
N GLU A 5 3.12 -2.64 -17.93
CA GLU A 5 4.37 -2.98 -18.62
C GLU A 5 4.44 -4.50 -18.85
N LEU A 6 4.87 -4.90 -20.05
CA LEU A 6 5.01 -6.29 -20.46
C LEU A 6 6.48 -6.71 -20.34
N SER A 7 6.74 -7.85 -19.70
CA SER A 7 8.09 -8.44 -19.61
C SER A 7 8.07 -9.90 -20.07
N ALA A 8 9.23 -10.47 -20.39
CA ALA A 8 9.34 -11.85 -20.90
C ALA A 8 8.81 -12.93 -19.93
N GLY A 9 8.58 -12.59 -18.66
CA GLY A 9 8.08 -13.50 -17.61
C GLY A 9 6.66 -13.23 -17.11
N GLY A 10 6.02 -12.12 -17.51
CA GLY A 10 4.72 -11.71 -16.94
C GLY A 10 4.36 -10.25 -17.17
N ILE A 11 3.27 -9.80 -16.52
CA ILE A 11 2.74 -8.44 -16.60
C ILE A 11 3.05 -7.70 -15.29
N SER A 12 3.64 -6.51 -15.39
CA SER A 12 3.76 -5.58 -14.26
C SER A 12 2.68 -4.52 -14.35
N LEU A 13 1.98 -4.27 -13.25
CA LEU A 13 0.89 -3.32 -13.14
C LEU A 13 1.13 -2.40 -11.95
N SER A 14 1.21 -1.10 -12.21
CA SER A 14 1.42 -0.07 -11.19
C SER A 14 0.21 0.84 -11.11
N VAL A 15 -0.35 0.99 -9.90
CA VAL A 15 -1.57 1.76 -9.65
C VAL A 15 -1.35 2.75 -8.51
N LEU A 16 -1.78 4.00 -8.73
CA LEU A 16 -1.85 5.01 -7.69
C LEU A 16 -3.27 5.02 -7.12
N ILE A 17 -3.37 4.80 -5.81
CA ILE A 17 -4.62 4.60 -5.08
C ILE A 17 -4.72 5.66 -3.99
N ARG A 18 -5.83 6.40 -3.97
CA ARG A 18 -6.10 7.38 -2.90
C ARG A 18 -6.91 6.71 -1.80
N ILE A 19 -6.47 6.87 -0.56
CA ILE A 19 -7.24 6.48 0.62
C ILE A 19 -8.41 7.47 0.76
N GLN A 20 -9.62 6.97 0.94
CA GLN A 20 -10.83 7.75 1.19
C GLN A 20 -11.22 7.70 2.68
N GLY A 21 -12.16 8.54 3.08
CA GLY A 21 -12.68 8.55 4.46
C GLY A 21 -11.74 9.16 5.50
N MET A 22 -10.63 9.78 5.09
CA MET A 22 -9.75 10.51 5.99
C MET A 22 -10.36 11.85 6.42
N PRO A 23 -10.07 12.33 7.64
CA PRO A 23 -10.54 13.63 8.09
C PRO A 23 -9.88 14.77 7.28
N GLU A 24 -10.69 15.73 6.82
CA GLU A 24 -10.21 16.95 6.17
C GLU A 24 -10.27 18.16 7.13
N PRO A 25 -9.19 18.96 7.27
CA PRO A 25 -7.85 18.73 6.71
C PRO A 25 -7.07 17.68 7.51
N THR A 26 -6.31 16.84 6.81
CA THR A 26 -5.44 15.85 7.47
C THR A 26 -4.16 16.51 7.95
N ILE A 27 -3.73 16.19 9.17
CA ILE A 27 -2.55 16.79 9.78
C ILE A 27 -1.37 15.83 9.61
N LEU A 28 -0.33 16.28 8.90
CA LEU A 28 0.95 15.59 8.81
C LEU A 28 1.94 16.20 9.80
N ARG A 29 2.62 15.35 10.57
CA ARG A 29 3.75 15.75 11.41
C ARG A 29 5.04 15.27 10.78
N VAL A 30 5.97 16.19 10.56
CA VAL A 30 7.30 15.93 10.00
C VAL A 30 8.32 16.49 10.98
N GLY A 31 8.83 15.63 11.86
CA GLY A 31 9.59 16.06 13.04
C GLY A 31 8.77 17.01 13.93
N ASP A 32 9.34 18.17 14.27
CA ASP A 32 8.65 19.21 15.05
C ASP A 32 7.67 20.07 14.24
N ALA A 33 7.63 19.90 12.91
CA ALA A 33 6.74 20.67 12.04
C ALA A 33 5.40 19.95 11.84
N GLN A 34 4.33 20.75 11.78
CA GLN A 34 2.97 20.29 11.50
C GLN A 34 2.45 20.99 10.24
N VAL A 35 1.94 20.20 9.29
CA VAL A 35 1.39 20.69 8.03
C VAL A 35 -0.01 20.13 7.85
N SER A 36 -1.00 21.02 7.73
CA SER A 36 -2.36 20.63 7.32
C SER A 36 -2.40 20.47 5.81
N VAL A 37 -2.81 19.31 5.33
CA VAL A 37 -2.99 19.02 3.91
C VAL A 37 -4.45 18.71 3.61
N GLU A 38 -4.96 19.26 2.51
CA GLU A 38 -6.29 18.91 1.99
C GLU A 38 -6.27 17.54 1.31
N HIS A 39 -5.15 17.20 0.66
CA HIS A 39 -5.02 15.96 -0.08
C HIS A 39 -3.67 15.30 0.19
N LEU A 40 -3.73 14.04 0.61
CA LEU A 40 -2.55 13.21 0.76
C LEU A 40 -2.10 12.63 -0.59
N PRO A 41 -0.77 12.43 -0.77
CA PRO A 41 -0.27 11.68 -1.91
C PRO A 41 -0.94 10.29 -2.01
N PRO A 42 -1.17 9.76 -3.21
CA PRO A 42 -1.70 8.40 -3.35
C PRO A 42 -0.67 7.34 -2.89
N VAL A 43 -1.18 6.20 -2.43
CA VAL A 43 -0.42 4.96 -2.22
C VAL A 43 -0.15 4.32 -3.58
N HIS A 44 1.07 3.83 -3.78
CA HIS A 44 1.48 3.16 -4.99
C HIS A 44 1.50 1.65 -4.77
N LEU A 45 0.72 0.92 -5.57
CA LEU A 45 0.65 -0.53 -5.54
C LEU A 45 1.28 -1.07 -6.83
N ASN A 46 2.40 -1.78 -6.70
CA ASN A 46 3.07 -2.47 -7.79
C ASN A 46 2.70 -3.95 -7.73
N VAL A 47 2.20 -4.51 -8.81
CA VAL A 47 1.75 -5.89 -8.89
C VAL A 47 2.45 -6.60 -10.04
N PHE A 48 2.97 -7.79 -9.77
CA PHE A 48 3.64 -8.66 -10.72
C PHE A 48 2.80 -9.91 -10.93
N LEU A 49 2.26 -10.05 -12.14
CA LEU A 49 1.42 -11.14 -12.57
C LEU A 49 2.24 -12.13 -13.38
N ASP A 50 2.41 -13.34 -12.85
CA ASP A 50 3.03 -14.45 -13.57
C ASP A 50 2.03 -15.06 -14.56
N GLN A 51 2.51 -15.88 -15.50
CA GLN A 51 1.71 -16.38 -16.64
C GLN A 51 0.50 -17.23 -16.23
N ASP A 52 0.57 -17.86 -15.05
CA ASP A 52 -0.46 -18.75 -14.52
C ASP A 52 -1.50 -18.03 -13.64
N TYR A 53 -1.36 -16.72 -13.43
CA TYR A 53 -2.38 -15.93 -12.72
C TYR A 53 -3.64 -15.74 -13.60
N PRO A 54 -4.87 -15.83 -13.05
CA PRO A 54 -5.23 -16.03 -11.63
C PRO A 54 -5.40 -17.49 -11.22
N ALA A 55 -5.23 -18.44 -12.14
CA ALA A 55 -5.60 -19.85 -11.95
C ALA A 55 -4.64 -20.64 -11.04
N GLY A 56 -3.35 -20.30 -11.02
CA GLY A 56 -2.31 -21.11 -10.36
C GLY A 56 -1.68 -20.52 -9.10
N GLN A 57 -1.77 -19.20 -8.88
CA GLN A 57 -1.14 -18.56 -7.72
C GLN A 57 -1.65 -17.14 -7.47
N ARG A 58 -1.38 -16.61 -6.27
CA ARG A 58 -1.56 -15.20 -5.92
C ARG A 58 -0.49 -14.32 -6.58
N PRO A 59 -0.78 -13.05 -6.89
CA PRO A 59 0.18 -12.18 -7.53
C PRO A 59 1.19 -11.66 -6.51
N ARG A 60 2.43 -11.44 -6.94
CA ARG A 60 3.45 -10.78 -6.11
C ARG A 60 3.17 -9.28 -6.15
N PHE A 61 3.45 -8.57 -5.06
CA PHE A 61 3.20 -7.13 -5.00
C PHE A 61 4.15 -6.40 -4.06
N GLU A 62 4.21 -5.08 -4.23
CA GLU A 62 4.87 -4.13 -3.34
C GLU A 62 3.94 -2.94 -3.10
N VAL A 63 3.92 -2.44 -1.86
CA VAL A 63 3.17 -1.26 -1.47
C VAL A 63 4.15 -0.15 -1.09
N GLU A 64 4.02 0.99 -1.76
CA GLU A 64 4.88 2.13 -1.59
C GLU A 64 4.07 3.36 -1.21
N CYS A 65 4.52 4.09 -0.19
CA CYS A 65 3.90 5.36 0.19
C CYS A 65 4.89 6.26 0.91
N LEU A 66 4.86 7.54 0.57
CA LEU A 66 5.78 8.51 1.16
C LEU A 66 5.34 8.94 2.57
N TRP A 67 4.05 8.92 2.91
CA TRP A 67 3.58 9.49 4.18
C TRP A 67 3.14 8.42 5.20
N LEU A 68 3.27 7.15 4.85
CA LEU A 68 3.05 6.04 5.78
C LEU A 68 4.39 5.50 6.28
N SER A 69 4.42 5.12 7.55
CA SER A 69 5.54 4.37 8.12
C SER A 69 5.63 2.98 7.52
N ARG A 70 6.81 2.35 7.60
CA ARG A 70 7.01 0.97 7.14
C ARG A 70 6.12 -0.02 7.88
N ARG A 71 5.77 0.27 9.14
CA ARG A 71 4.82 -0.51 9.93
C ARG A 71 3.41 -0.44 9.33
N HIS A 72 2.89 0.76 9.05
CA HIS A 72 1.60 0.92 8.38
C HIS A 72 1.58 0.23 7.01
N LEU A 73 2.67 0.31 6.25
CA LEU A 73 2.80 -0.39 4.97
C LEU A 73 2.84 -1.91 5.14
N SER A 74 3.48 -2.43 6.19
CA SER A 74 3.50 -3.86 6.51
C SER A 74 2.11 -4.36 6.92
N ASP A 75 1.39 -3.57 7.73
CA ASP A 75 0.00 -3.86 8.09
C ASP A 75 -0.92 -3.82 6.85
N ALA A 76 -0.66 -2.92 5.90
CA ALA A 76 -1.35 -2.90 4.62
C ALA A 76 -1.06 -4.17 3.80
N CYS A 77 0.21 -4.61 3.75
CA CYS A 77 0.58 -5.86 3.07
C CYS A 77 -0.16 -7.07 3.66
N ARG A 78 -0.25 -7.15 5.00
CA ARG A 78 -1.04 -8.19 5.67
C ARG A 78 -2.52 -8.11 5.32
N GLY A 79 -3.11 -6.92 5.30
CA GLY A 79 -4.51 -6.73 4.89
C GLY A 79 -4.78 -7.20 3.46
N LEU A 80 -3.86 -6.93 2.52
CA LEU A 80 -3.97 -7.44 1.15
C LEU A 80 -3.84 -8.96 1.06
N ASP A 81 -2.98 -9.57 1.89
CA ASP A 81 -2.91 -11.02 1.99
C ASP A 81 -4.23 -11.59 2.48
N GLU A 82 -4.78 -11.10 3.59
CA GLU A 82 -6.06 -11.53 4.15
C GLU A 82 -7.21 -11.41 3.15
N GLU A 83 -7.29 -10.29 2.41
CA GLU A 83 -8.27 -10.09 1.33
C GLU A 83 -8.13 -11.13 0.22
N SER A 84 -6.89 -11.48 -0.15
CA SER A 84 -6.64 -12.50 -1.16
C SER A 84 -6.95 -13.92 -0.68
N GLU A 85 -6.75 -14.22 0.61
CA GLU A 85 -7.14 -15.49 1.23
C GLU A 85 -8.65 -15.65 1.28
N ALA A 86 -9.35 -14.59 1.69
CA ALA A 86 -10.80 -14.57 1.75
C ALA A 86 -11.45 -14.78 0.37
N MET A 87 -10.81 -14.30 -0.70
CA MET A 87 -11.31 -14.48 -2.06
C MET A 87 -11.11 -15.91 -2.61
N GLY A 88 -10.09 -16.62 -2.14
CA GLY A 88 -9.75 -17.98 -2.56
C GLY A 88 -9.02 -18.06 -3.91
N GLU A 89 -8.39 -19.21 -4.16
CA GLU A 89 -7.59 -19.48 -5.36
C GLU A 89 -8.43 -19.40 -6.65
N GLY A 90 -7.81 -18.98 -7.77
CA GLY A 90 -8.48 -18.86 -9.06
C GLY A 90 -9.21 -17.53 -9.28
N ASN A 91 -9.37 -16.69 -8.24
CA ASN A 91 -10.06 -15.41 -8.33
C ASN A 91 -9.11 -14.23 -8.59
N CYS A 92 -9.64 -13.21 -9.27
CA CYS A 92 -8.87 -11.99 -9.55
C CYS A 92 -8.96 -11.00 -8.38
N VAL A 93 -7.85 -10.86 -7.63
CA VAL A 93 -7.77 -10.04 -6.40
C VAL A 93 -7.46 -8.56 -6.63
N LEU A 94 -7.11 -8.15 -7.84
CA LEU A 94 -6.61 -6.79 -8.10
C LEU A 94 -7.64 -5.70 -7.79
N LEU A 95 -8.90 -5.95 -8.15
CA LEU A 95 -9.97 -4.99 -7.91
C LEU A 95 -10.37 -4.94 -6.43
N SER A 96 -10.33 -6.06 -5.70
CA SER A 96 -10.60 -6.08 -4.26
C SER A 96 -9.50 -5.36 -3.49
N TRP A 97 -8.22 -5.58 -3.84
CA TRP A 97 -7.11 -4.84 -3.24
C TRP A 97 -7.22 -3.33 -3.43
N VAL A 98 -7.57 -2.87 -4.63
CA VAL A 98 -7.81 -1.44 -4.87
C VAL A 98 -8.96 -0.93 -4.02
N ALA A 99 -10.08 -1.67 -3.93
CA ALA A 99 -11.22 -1.27 -3.12
C ALA A 99 -10.91 -1.22 -1.62
N TRP A 100 -10.14 -2.20 -1.11
CA TRP A 100 -9.70 -2.25 0.29
C TRP A 100 -8.80 -1.07 0.63
N ILE A 101 -7.78 -0.79 -0.19
CA ILE A 101 -6.89 0.37 0.02
C ILE A 101 -7.70 1.66 -0.04
N GLN A 102 -8.66 1.80 -0.97
CA GLN A 102 -9.47 3.02 -1.07
C GLN A 102 -10.39 3.22 0.13
N GLY A 103 -11.14 2.20 0.54
CA GLY A 103 -12.29 2.37 1.44
C GLY A 103 -12.08 1.91 2.88
N GLN A 104 -11.15 0.99 3.12
CA GLN A 104 -11.05 0.28 4.41
C GLN A 104 -9.70 0.49 5.10
N SER A 105 -8.66 0.84 4.33
CA SER A 105 -7.31 0.99 4.88
C SER A 105 -7.17 2.12 5.89
N ALA A 106 -7.96 3.20 5.80
CA ALA A 106 -7.86 4.31 6.76
C ALA A 106 -8.13 3.85 8.20
N GLU A 107 -9.23 3.14 8.41
CA GLU A 107 -9.61 2.56 9.71
C GLU A 107 -8.64 1.44 10.11
N ALA A 108 -8.36 0.51 9.18
CA ALA A 108 -7.49 -0.64 9.45
C ALA A 108 -6.06 -0.24 9.85
N LEU A 109 -5.56 0.89 9.33
CA LEU A 109 -4.22 1.42 9.62
C LEU A 109 -4.23 2.49 10.73
N GLY A 110 -5.39 2.81 11.31
CA GLY A 110 -5.50 3.81 12.38
C GLY A 110 -5.18 5.25 11.94
N LEU A 111 -5.52 5.62 10.70
CA LEU A 111 -5.20 6.92 10.08
C LEU A 111 -6.23 8.02 10.39
N GLU A 112 -7.15 7.80 11.34
CA GLU A 112 -8.28 8.69 11.64
C GLU A 112 -7.89 9.99 12.37
N GLY A 113 -6.60 10.27 12.54
CA GLY A 113 -6.08 11.41 13.31
C GLY A 113 -4.85 12.08 12.69
N GLU A 114 -3.88 12.43 13.54
CA GLU A 114 -2.60 12.98 13.08
C GLU A 114 -1.71 11.86 12.54
N ILE A 115 -1.11 12.07 11.38
CA ILE A 115 -0.18 11.11 10.78
C ILE A 115 1.24 11.61 10.99
N GLU A 116 2.05 10.80 11.67
CA GLU A 116 3.46 11.06 11.86
C GLU A 116 4.27 10.47 10.68
N VAL A 117 4.96 11.37 9.96
CA VAL A 117 5.90 11.04 8.90
C VAL A 117 7.28 11.05 9.51
N HIS A 118 7.88 9.88 9.65
CA HIS A 118 9.24 9.74 10.17
C HIS A 118 10.27 9.85 9.04
N ASP A 119 11.26 10.73 9.20
CA ASP A 119 12.48 10.80 8.37
C ASP A 119 13.43 9.66 8.81
N GLU A 120 13.24 8.47 8.22
CA GLU A 120 14.22 7.37 8.13
C GLU A 120 14.76 6.72 9.45
N ASP A 121 14.91 5.39 9.40
CA ASP A 121 15.82 4.60 10.23
C ASP A 121 15.71 4.67 11.77
N GLN A 122 14.51 4.64 12.34
CA GLN A 122 14.38 3.88 13.59
C GLN A 122 14.43 2.41 13.22
N ALA A 123 15.67 1.89 13.03
CA ALA A 123 16.03 0.50 12.78
C ALA A 123 14.78 -0.37 12.83
N ASP A 124 14.07 -0.44 11.70
CA ASP A 124 12.77 -1.09 11.65
C ASP A 124 13.02 -2.45 12.28
N GLY A 125 12.43 -2.68 13.47
CA GLY A 125 12.72 -3.88 14.23
C GLY A 125 12.65 -5.07 13.29
N GLU A 126 13.61 -5.97 13.39
CA GLU A 126 13.64 -7.26 12.72
C GLU A 126 12.19 -7.80 12.59
N GLY A 127 11.60 -7.75 11.38
CA GLY A 127 10.21 -8.15 11.16
C GLY A 127 9.28 -7.24 10.33
N CYS A 128 9.74 -6.15 9.70
CA CYS A 128 8.90 -5.44 8.71
C CYS A 128 8.83 -6.18 7.37
N ASP A 129 7.67 -6.07 6.69
CA ASP A 129 7.41 -6.75 5.42
C ASP A 129 8.37 -6.24 4.32
N GLU A 130 8.93 -7.16 3.53
CA GLU A 130 9.85 -6.80 2.43
C GLU A 130 9.14 -6.09 1.27
N ARG A 131 7.82 -6.29 1.16
CA ARG A 131 6.93 -5.65 0.18
C ARG A 131 6.57 -4.22 0.55
N ALA A 132 6.79 -3.82 1.81
CA ALA A 132 6.56 -2.47 2.30
C ALA A 132 7.74 -1.55 1.95
N LYS A 133 7.54 -0.66 0.97
CA LYS A 133 8.54 0.32 0.51
C LYS A 133 8.19 1.73 1.03
N GLY A 134 8.80 2.12 2.15
CA GLY A 134 8.66 3.48 2.69
C GLY A 134 9.51 4.51 1.91
N ARG A 135 9.57 5.76 2.41
CA ARG A 135 10.54 6.75 1.91
C ARG A 135 11.96 6.17 1.99
N GLY A 136 12.79 6.46 0.98
CA GLY A 136 14.23 6.13 0.99
C GLY A 136 14.59 4.68 0.60
N CYS A 137 13.62 3.77 0.49
CA CYS A 137 13.86 2.41 0.02
C CYS A 137 13.96 2.36 -1.51
N GLY A 138 15.18 2.43 -2.05
CA GLY A 138 15.51 2.22 -3.47
C GLY A 138 16.02 0.82 -3.77
#